data_AF-A0A964I364-F1
#
_entry.id   AF-A0A964I364-F1
#
_cell.length_a   1.000
_cell.length_b   1.000
_cell.length_c   1.000
_cell.angle_alpha   90.00
_cell.angle_beta   90.00
_cell.angle_gamma   90.00
#
_symmetry.space_group_name_H-M   'P 1'
#
loop_
_entity.id
_entity.type
_entity.pdbx_description
1 polymer ?
#
loop_
_entity_poly.entity_id
_entity_poly.type
_entity_poly.pdbx_seq_one_letter_code
_entity_poly.pdbx_strand_id
1 'polypeptide(L)'
;MNAKRLILAGAVLAAAAVAVPAIAHHSSGPFYDATKKVEIRGMVTKLNIRNPHSFLYVDVDEKGKKVEWQVEMGTGAQLARNNLTVDTLKPGTEIRVAGQPSRAEGSHGLCCIQLLMKADGSAILRGTVPKEPGR
;
A
#
# COMPACT_ATOMS: atom_id res chain seq x y z
N MET A 1 7.55 58.33 -8.74
CA MET A 1 7.04 56.94 -8.81
C MET A 1 5.54 56.96 -8.54
N ASN A 2 4.71 56.37 -9.39
CA ASN A 2 3.25 56.55 -9.37
C ASN A 2 2.60 55.67 -8.27
N ALA A 3 1.75 56.24 -7.40
CA ALA A 3 1.16 55.58 -6.23
C ALA A 3 0.45 54.24 -6.57
N LYS A 4 -0.13 54.14 -7.77
CA LYS A 4 -0.74 52.90 -8.27
C LYS A 4 0.25 51.73 -8.39
N ARG A 5 1.52 52.01 -8.72
CA ARG A 5 2.58 50.98 -8.82
C ARG A 5 3.03 50.49 -7.44
N LEU A 6 2.98 51.35 -6.42
CA LEU A 6 3.31 50.99 -5.05
C LEU A 6 2.24 50.11 -4.41
N ILE A 7 0.96 50.41 -4.67
CA ILE A 7 -0.17 49.60 -4.18
C ILE A 7 -0.13 48.21 -4.83
N LEU A 8 0.13 48.13 -6.13
CA LEU A 8 0.23 46.84 -6.84
C LEU A 8 1.40 46.00 -6.31
N ALA A 9 2.56 46.62 -6.08
CA ALA A 9 3.73 45.93 -5.52
C ALA A 9 3.47 45.41 -4.09
N GLY A 10 2.79 46.19 -3.26
CA GLY A 10 2.39 45.80 -1.91
C GLY A 10 1.42 44.61 -1.90
N ALA A 11 0.43 44.60 -2.79
CA ALA A 11 -0.54 43.52 -2.91
C ALA A 11 0.12 42.18 -3.35
N VAL A 12 1.09 42.24 -4.28
CA VAL A 12 1.82 41.05 -4.75
C VAL A 12 2.69 40.46 -3.63
N LEU A 13 3.38 41.31 -2.86
CA LEU A 13 4.19 40.87 -1.71
C LEU A 13 3.33 40.24 -0.61
N ALA A 14 2.14 40.81 -0.34
CA ALA A 14 1.20 40.24 0.63
C ALA A 14 0.66 38.87 0.19
N ALA A 15 0.33 38.69 -1.10
CA ALA A 15 -0.13 37.40 -1.63
C ALA A 15 0.96 36.31 -1.57
N ALA A 16 2.22 36.68 -1.82
CA ALA A 16 3.34 35.75 -1.72
C ALA A 16 3.62 35.28 -0.28
N ALA A 17 3.34 36.12 0.71
CA ALA A 17 3.54 35.79 2.13
C ALA A 17 2.55 34.74 2.69
N VAL A 18 1.45 34.45 1.97
CA VAL A 18 0.44 33.46 2.38
C VAL A 18 0.66 32.08 1.74
N ALA A 19 1.68 31.93 0.88
CA ALA A 19 2.02 30.66 0.26
C ALA A 19 2.74 29.73 1.26
N VAL A 20 1.99 29.14 2.20
CA VAL A 20 2.50 28.09 3.08
C VAL A 20 2.57 26.78 2.29
N PRO A 21 3.73 26.13 2.16
CA PRO A 21 3.81 24.84 1.50
C PRO A 21 3.01 23.80 2.30
N ALA A 22 2.04 23.17 1.65
CA ALA A 22 1.34 22.03 2.24
C ALA A 22 2.25 20.80 2.24
N ILE A 23 2.55 20.24 3.42
CA ILE A 23 3.23 18.95 3.51
C ILE A 23 2.19 17.85 3.33
N ALA A 24 2.18 17.24 2.14
CA ALA A 24 1.45 15.99 1.91
C ALA A 24 2.30 14.81 2.41
N HIS A 25 1.81 14.07 3.41
CA HIS A 25 2.47 12.86 3.90
C HIS A 25 1.83 11.62 3.27
N HIS A 26 2.60 10.81 2.53
CA HIS A 26 2.18 9.52 1.97
C HIS A 26 2.08 8.45 3.08
N SER A 27 1.15 8.62 4.02
CA SER A 27 1.00 7.74 5.19
C SER A 27 -0.15 6.75 5.02
N SER A 28 0.16 5.46 5.20
CA SER A 28 -0.85 4.40 5.32
C SER A 28 -1.50 4.35 6.71
N GLY A 29 -0.90 5.02 7.71
CA GLY A 29 -1.31 4.93 9.13
C GLY A 29 -2.76 5.31 9.46
N PRO A 30 -3.40 6.27 8.77
CA PRO A 30 -4.82 6.57 8.97
C PRO A 30 -5.75 5.41 8.56
N PHE A 31 -5.36 4.61 7.57
CA PHE A 31 -6.20 3.56 7.00
C PHE A 31 -5.86 2.18 7.54
N TYR A 32 -4.61 1.95 7.96
CA TYR A 32 -4.12 0.64 8.38
C TYR A 32 -3.49 0.67 9.77
N ASP A 33 -3.64 -0.44 10.48
CA ASP A 33 -3.16 -0.57 11.85
C ASP A 33 -1.70 -1.03 11.90
N ALA A 34 -0.80 -0.06 12.00
CA ALA A 34 0.63 -0.33 12.06
C ALA A 34 1.08 -1.13 13.30
N THR A 35 0.24 -1.22 14.33
CA THR A 35 0.52 -1.98 15.56
C THR A 35 0.15 -3.46 15.41
N LYS A 36 -0.59 -3.83 14.37
CA LYS A 36 -1.08 -5.18 14.12
C LYS A 36 -0.39 -5.79 12.91
N LYS A 37 -0.32 -7.12 12.93
CA LYS A 37 0.08 -7.94 11.78
C LYS A 37 -0.92 -9.05 11.61
N VAL A 38 -1.41 -9.20 10.39
CA VAL A 38 -2.31 -10.29 10.01
C VAL A 38 -1.66 -11.02 8.85
N GLU A 39 -1.72 -12.35 8.92
CA GLU A 39 -1.36 -13.22 7.81
C GLU A 39 -2.64 -13.84 7.25
N ILE A 40 -2.77 -13.79 5.93
CA ILE A 40 -3.84 -14.46 5.20
C ILE A 40 -3.24 -15.51 4.26
N ARG A 41 -4.01 -16.58 4.05
CA ARG A 41 -3.70 -17.62 3.07
C ARG A 41 -4.90 -17.79 2.15
N GLY A 42 -4.67 -17.79 0.85
CA GLY A 42 -5.76 -17.86 -0.11
C GLY A 42 -5.29 -17.98 -1.56
N MET A 43 -6.27 -17.98 -2.47
CA MET A 43 -6.01 -18.06 -3.90
C MET A 43 -6.03 -16.66 -4.51
N VAL A 44 -5.01 -16.34 -5.30
CA VAL A 44 -5.00 -15.10 -6.09
C VAL A 44 -6.17 -15.13 -7.07
N THR A 45 -6.94 -14.05 -7.12
CA THR A 45 -8.00 -13.85 -8.11
C THR A 45 -7.59 -12.83 -9.17
N LYS A 46 -6.76 -11.84 -8.79
CA LYS A 46 -6.33 -10.77 -9.70
C LYS A 46 -5.10 -10.02 -9.20
N LEU A 47 -4.18 -9.69 -10.10
CA LEU A 47 -3.17 -8.65 -9.90
C LEU A 47 -3.49 -7.45 -10.79
N ASN A 48 -3.72 -6.29 -10.20
CA ASN A 48 -3.97 -5.03 -10.90
C ASN A 48 -2.75 -4.11 -10.75
N ILE A 49 -1.91 -4.09 -11.78
CA ILE A 49 -0.69 -3.25 -11.79
C ILE A 49 -1.07 -1.83 -12.19
N ARG A 50 -0.96 -0.90 -11.24
CA ARG A 50 -1.23 0.54 -11.43
C ARG A 50 -0.29 1.38 -10.56
N ASN A 51 -0.24 2.68 -10.84
CA ASN A 51 0.51 3.65 -10.06
C ASN A 51 -0.47 4.65 -9.41
N PRO A 52 -0.21 5.14 -8.18
CA PRO A 52 0.96 4.87 -7.35
C PRO A 52 0.90 3.54 -6.58
N HIS A 53 -0.29 2.94 -6.44
CA HIS A 53 -0.48 1.66 -5.76
C HIS A 53 -1.09 0.63 -6.70
N SER A 54 -0.42 -0.52 -6.80
CA SER A 54 -0.98 -1.73 -7.40
C SER A 54 -1.75 -2.51 -6.34
N PHE A 55 -2.62 -3.43 -6.77
CA PHE A 55 -3.43 -4.23 -5.85
C PHE A 55 -3.46 -5.69 -6.24
N LEU A 56 -3.29 -6.57 -5.25
CA LEU A 56 -3.45 -8.02 -5.38
C LEU A 56 -4.73 -8.42 -4.64
N TYR A 57 -5.57 -9.21 -5.30
CA TYR A 57 -6.84 -9.70 -4.77
C TYR A 57 -6.72 -11.20 -4.49
N VAL A 58 -7.23 -11.61 -3.32
CA VAL A 58 -7.04 -12.96 -2.78
C VAL A 58 -8.34 -13.46 -2.17
N ASP A 59 -8.83 -14.61 -2.62
CA ASP A 59 -9.93 -15.31 -1.96
C ASP A 59 -9.38 -16.11 -0.77
N VAL A 60 -9.82 -15.75 0.43
CA VAL A 60 -9.49 -16.41 1.69
C VAL A 60 -10.71 -17.20 2.17
N ASP A 61 -10.50 -18.44 2.60
CA ASP A 61 -11.56 -19.21 3.27
C ASP A 61 -11.65 -18.78 4.73
N GLU A 62 -12.79 -18.18 5.08
CA GLU A 62 -13.14 -17.83 6.45
C GLU A 62 -14.37 -18.64 6.87
N LYS A 63 -14.12 -19.78 7.52
CA LYS A 63 -15.15 -20.68 8.05
C LYS A 63 -16.09 -21.21 6.97
N GLY A 64 -15.52 -21.64 5.83
CA GLY A 64 -16.25 -22.20 4.70
C GLY A 64 -16.91 -21.14 3.80
N LYS A 65 -16.64 -19.85 4.03
CA LYS A 65 -17.04 -18.76 3.14
C LYS A 65 -15.81 -18.14 2.51
N LYS A 66 -15.87 -17.92 1.20
CA LYS A 66 -14.83 -17.17 0.50
C LYS A 66 -15.03 -15.68 0.75
N VAL A 67 -13.96 -15.05 1.22
CA VAL A 67 -13.90 -13.61 1.47
C VAL A 67 -12.76 -13.05 0.62
N GLU A 68 -13.07 -12.07 -0.21
CA GLU A 68 -12.04 -11.40 -1.02
C GLU A 68 -11.28 -10.39 -0.16
N TRP A 69 -9.96 -10.56 -0.09
CA TRP A 69 -9.02 -9.65 0.52
C TRP A 69 -8.34 -8.80 -0.56
N GLN A 70 -8.26 -7.49 -0.30
CA GLN A 70 -7.51 -6.54 -1.10
C GLN A 70 -6.17 -6.23 -0.44
N VAL A 71 -5.09 -6.56 -1.14
CA VAL A 71 -3.73 -6.36 -0.69
C VAL A 71 -3.11 -5.21 -1.48
N GLU A 72 -2.85 -4.10 -0.79
CA GLU A 72 -2.15 -2.95 -1.33
C GLU A 72 -0.68 -3.27 -1.57
N MET A 73 -0.23 -3.00 -2.79
CA MET A 73 1.12 -3.24 -3.26
C MET A 73 1.78 -1.92 -3.68
N GLY A 74 3.07 -2.01 -4.01
CA GLY A 74 3.85 -0.87 -4.48
C GLY A 74 3.47 -0.38 -5.88
N THR A 75 4.30 0.52 -6.42
CA THR A 75 4.21 0.99 -7.80
C THR A 75 4.50 -0.14 -8.79
N GLY A 76 4.04 -0.03 -10.03
CA GLY A 76 4.38 -1.00 -11.09
C GLY A 76 5.89 -1.18 -11.26
N ALA A 77 6.68 -0.11 -11.08
CA ALA A 77 8.14 -0.19 -11.11
C ALA A 77 8.72 -0.98 -9.92
N GLN A 78 8.15 -0.86 -8.71
CA GLN A 78 8.53 -1.68 -7.57
C GLN A 78 8.16 -3.15 -7.79
N LEU A 79 6.99 -3.43 -8.35
CA LEU A 79 6.56 -4.79 -8.69
C LEU A 79 7.52 -5.43 -9.71
N ALA A 80 7.83 -4.72 -10.79
CA ALA A 80 8.75 -5.20 -11.82
C ALA A 80 10.14 -5.52 -11.25
N ARG A 81 10.70 -4.67 -10.39
CA ARG A 81 12.00 -4.91 -9.73
C ARG A 81 12.01 -6.15 -8.84
N ASN A 82 10.85 -6.55 -8.31
CA ASN A 82 10.70 -7.73 -7.47
C ASN A 82 10.16 -8.95 -8.24
N ASN A 83 10.13 -8.90 -9.58
CA ASN A 83 9.56 -9.95 -10.43
C ASN A 83 8.10 -10.33 -10.08
N LEU A 84 7.32 -9.34 -9.64
CA LEU A 84 5.88 -9.48 -9.39
C LEU A 84 5.12 -9.12 -10.65
N THR A 85 4.81 -10.14 -11.44
CA THR A 85 4.08 -10.02 -12.69
C THR A 85 2.76 -10.77 -12.59
N VAL A 86 1.91 -10.59 -13.60
CA VAL A 86 0.68 -11.37 -13.72
C VAL A 86 0.99 -12.86 -13.80
N ASP A 87 2.14 -13.27 -14.35
CA ASP A 87 2.52 -14.69 -14.43
C ASP A 87 2.98 -15.26 -13.09
N THR A 88 3.75 -14.49 -12.30
CA THR A 88 4.23 -14.97 -10.99
C THR A 88 3.15 -14.98 -9.92
N LEU A 89 2.11 -14.17 -10.09
CA LEU A 89 0.90 -14.08 -9.26
C LEU A 89 -0.37 -14.26 -10.11
N LYS A 90 -0.39 -15.28 -10.97
CA LYS A 90 -1.55 -15.54 -11.82
C LYS A 90 -2.75 -16.02 -11.00
N PRO A 91 -3.99 -15.77 -11.47
CA PRO A 91 -5.18 -16.32 -10.83
C PRO A 91 -5.07 -17.83 -10.59
N GLY A 92 -5.53 -18.28 -9.42
CA GLY A 92 -5.40 -19.66 -8.96
C GLY A 92 -4.08 -20.00 -8.26
N THR A 93 -3.12 -19.07 -8.22
CA THR A 93 -1.91 -19.24 -7.40
C THR A 93 -2.27 -19.15 -5.93
N GLU A 94 -1.97 -20.18 -5.16
CA GLU A 94 -2.11 -20.14 -3.71
C GLU A 94 -0.91 -19.41 -3.07
N ILE A 95 -1.20 -18.45 -2.19
CA ILE A 95 -0.21 -17.63 -1.52
C ILE A 95 -0.48 -17.49 -0.03
N ARG A 96 0.57 -17.10 0.69
CA ARG A 96 0.52 -16.57 2.06
C ARG A 96 1.07 -15.16 2.04
N VAL A 97 0.33 -14.21 2.62
CA VAL A 97 0.74 -12.81 2.69
C VAL A 97 0.50 -12.23 4.08
N ALA A 98 1.51 -11.55 4.61
CA ALA A 98 1.45 -10.90 5.91
C ALA A 98 1.69 -9.39 5.79
N GLY A 99 0.86 -8.61 6.50
CA GLY A 99 0.91 -7.15 6.47
C GLY A 99 0.08 -6.51 7.56
N GLN A 100 -0.12 -5.19 7.43
CA GLN A 100 -0.90 -4.38 8.36
C GLN A 100 -2.37 -4.37 7.92
N PRO A 101 -3.32 -4.77 8.79
CA PRO A 101 -4.73 -4.83 8.43
C PRO A 101 -5.36 -3.44 8.38
N SER A 102 -6.41 -3.29 7.60
CA SER A 102 -7.26 -2.10 7.58
C SER A 102 -7.84 -1.82 8.98
N ARG A 103 -8.00 -0.53 9.31
CA ARG A 103 -8.68 -0.07 10.52
C ARG A 103 -10.20 -0.09 10.38
N ALA A 104 -10.71 -0.06 9.15
CA ALA A 104 -12.15 -0.02 8.91
C ALA A 104 -12.80 -1.36 9.28
N GLU A 105 -13.81 -1.32 10.15
CA GLU A 105 -14.53 -2.50 10.60
C GLU A 105 -15.20 -3.23 9.42
N GLY A 106 -15.10 -4.56 9.40
CA GLY A 106 -15.67 -5.41 8.35
C GLY A 106 -14.95 -5.34 7.00
N SER A 107 -13.85 -4.57 6.88
CA SER A 107 -13.04 -4.52 5.66
C SER A 107 -11.93 -5.59 5.66
N HIS A 108 -11.57 -6.04 4.46
CA HIS A 108 -10.54 -7.06 4.23
C HIS A 108 -9.35 -6.45 3.47
N GLY A 109 -8.85 -5.33 3.99
CA GLY A 109 -7.71 -4.61 3.43
C GLY A 109 -6.40 -4.98 4.14
N LEU A 110 -5.33 -5.14 3.39
CA LEU A 110 -3.98 -5.38 3.89
C LEU A 110 -2.98 -4.47 3.16
N CYS A 111 -2.05 -3.83 3.88
CA CYS A 111 -0.97 -3.05 3.27
C CYS A 111 0.38 -3.38 3.91
N CYS A 112 1.41 -2.64 3.51
CA CYS A 112 2.74 -2.67 4.13
C CYS A 112 3.26 -4.12 4.27
N ILE A 113 3.26 -4.82 3.13
CA ILE A 113 3.53 -6.25 3.06
C ILE A 113 4.94 -6.56 3.58
N GLN A 114 4.99 -7.41 4.59
CA GLN A 114 6.23 -7.88 5.21
C GLN A 114 6.68 -9.21 4.63
N LEU A 115 5.73 -10.01 4.17
CA LEU A 115 5.99 -11.34 3.61
C LEU A 115 4.96 -11.66 2.52
N LEU A 116 5.44 -12.17 1.40
CA LEU A 116 4.63 -12.81 0.37
C LEU A 116 5.33 -14.11 -0.05
N MET A 117 4.64 -15.24 0.11
CA MET A 117 5.17 -16.56 -0.22
C MET A 117 4.18 -17.31 -1.10
N LYS A 118 4.70 -18.16 -1.99
CA LYS A 118 3.87 -19.20 -2.63
C LYS A 118 3.60 -20.34 -1.65
N ALA A 119 2.61 -21.16 -1.97
CA ALA A 119 2.30 -22.37 -1.20
C ALA A 119 3.47 -23.35 -1.06
N ASP A 120 4.39 -23.39 -2.03
CA ASP A 120 5.60 -24.24 -2.00
C ASP A 120 6.67 -23.75 -1.01
N GLY A 121 6.43 -22.64 -0.30
CA GLY A 121 7.35 -22.06 0.67
C GLY A 121 8.42 -21.14 0.05
N SER A 122 8.42 -20.95 -1.27
CA SER A 122 9.29 -19.96 -1.91
C SER A 122 8.85 -18.55 -1.55
N ALA A 123 9.79 -17.75 -1.02
CA ALA A 123 9.53 -16.34 -0.75
C ALA A 123 9.56 -15.54 -2.06
N ILE A 124 8.50 -14.78 -2.32
CA ILE A 124 8.37 -13.87 -3.47
C ILE A 124 8.77 -12.46 -3.07
N LEU A 125 8.31 -12.01 -1.89
CA LEU A 125 8.76 -10.77 -1.26
C LEU A 125 9.11 -11.02 0.20
N ARG A 126 10.19 -10.40 0.64
CA ARG A 126 10.49 -10.18 2.05
C ARG A 126 10.69 -8.69 2.25
N GLY A 127 9.76 -8.05 2.96
CA GLY A 127 10.03 -6.74 3.54
C GLY A 127 11.05 -6.86 4.68
N THR A 128 11.37 -5.76 5.34
CA THR A 128 12.02 -5.81 6.65
C THR A 128 11.06 -6.46 7.65
N VAL A 129 11.14 -7.79 7.77
CA VAL A 129 10.59 -8.50 8.92
C VAL A 129 11.42 -8.01 10.11
N PRO A 130 10.85 -7.31 11.11
CA PRO A 130 11.56 -7.12 12.36
C PRO A 130 11.95 -8.52 12.84
N LYS A 131 13.25 -8.76 13.04
CA LYS A 131 13.78 -10.00 13.60
C LYS A 131 12.87 -10.41 14.76
N GLU A 132 12.37 -11.64 14.76
CA GLU A 132 11.74 -12.16 15.97
C GLU A 132 12.73 -11.94 17.12
N PRO A 133 12.30 -11.38 18.27
CA PRO A 133 13.15 -11.37 19.44
C PRO A 133 13.28 -12.83 19.90
N GLY A 134 14.43 -13.45 19.63
CA GLY A 134 14.80 -14.73 20.26
C GLY A 134 15.15 -15.90 19.34
N ARG A 135 15.91 -15.69 18.27
CA ARG A 135 16.78 -16.76 17.73
C ARG A 135 18.21 -16.28 17.59
#